data_AF-A0A2Z5QY43-F1
#
_entry.id   AF-A0A2Z5QY43-F1
#
_cell.length_a   1.000
_cell.length_b   1.000
_cell.length_c   1.000
_cell.angle_alpha   90.00
_cell.angle_beta   90.00
_cell.angle_gamma   90.00
#
_symmetry.space_group_name_H-M   'P 1'
#
loop_
_entity.id
_entity.type
_entity.pdbx_description
1 polymer ?
#
loop_
_entity_poly.entity_id
_entity_poly.type
_entity_poly.pdbx_seq_one_letter_code
_entity_poly.pdbx_strand_id
1 'polypeptide(L)'
;MHVLETQAKAPGKVNLYLAVGKPREDGYHPLATLFSSVNIYETVTARDAQEQGITLSLNIVPDSLVDQQHRAGEFDPAEVPLNEKNLAYRAAVAMVQAHRLTVNDLNLHLHIDKAVPVAGGMAGGSADAAAALLAVDQYLYEKRLTERTLGLEELLALAAPLGPMFPS
;
A
#
# COMPACT_ATOMS: atom_id res chain seq x y z
N MET A 1 10.59 20.82 -18.35
CA MET A 1 9.94 19.49 -18.23
C MET A 1 9.16 19.51 -16.92
N HIS A 2 7.84 19.44 -16.96
CA HIS A 2 7.07 19.16 -15.75
C HIS A 2 7.26 17.67 -15.45
N VAL A 3 7.82 17.36 -14.29
CA VAL A 3 7.80 15.99 -13.76
C VAL A 3 6.36 15.74 -13.33
N LEU A 4 5.71 14.74 -13.93
CA LEU A 4 4.37 14.34 -13.51
C LEU A 4 4.51 13.55 -12.21
N GLU A 5 3.82 14.01 -11.17
CA GLU A 5 3.78 13.38 -9.86
C GLU A 5 2.35 13.37 -9.35
N THR A 6 1.91 12.21 -8.86
CA THR A 6 0.60 12.04 -8.22
C THR A 6 0.81 11.44 -6.85
N GLN A 7 -0.05 11.81 -5.90
CA GLN A 7 0.08 11.39 -4.52
C GLN A 7 -1.28 10.95 -3.99
N ALA A 8 -1.28 9.88 -3.19
CA ALA A 8 -2.44 9.44 -2.46
C ALA A 8 -2.09 9.11 -1.02
N LYS A 9 -3.11 9.14 -0.17
CA LYS A 9 -3.01 8.81 1.26
C LYS A 9 -3.99 7.70 1.61
N ALA A 10 -3.57 6.81 2.49
CA ALA A 10 -4.44 5.79 3.06
C ALA A 10 -4.26 5.73 4.57
N PRO A 11 -5.36 5.69 5.35
CA PRO A 11 -5.25 5.64 6.80
C PRO A 11 -4.71 4.28 7.25
N GLY A 12 -3.89 4.31 8.30
CA GLY A 12 -3.69 3.15 9.15
C GLY A 12 -5.00 2.77 9.83
N LYS A 13 -5.11 1.52 10.28
CA LYS A 13 -6.28 1.04 11.02
C LYS A 13 -5.84 0.30 12.26
N VAL A 14 -6.59 0.40 13.35
CA VAL A 14 -6.40 -0.42 14.54
C VAL A 14 -7.49 -1.48 14.62
N ASN A 15 -7.17 -2.67 15.13
CA ASN A 15 -8.16 -3.64 15.57
C ASN A 15 -8.67 -3.21 16.95
N LEU A 16 -9.90 -2.69 17.05
CA LEU A 16 -10.54 -2.37 18.33
C LEU A 16 -11.06 -3.62 19.05
N TYR A 17 -11.35 -4.68 18.29
CA TYR A 17 -11.80 -5.96 18.83
C TYR A 17 -11.30 -7.08 17.93
N LEU A 18 -10.84 -8.17 18.55
CA LEU A 18 -10.45 -9.39 17.85
C LEU A 18 -11.02 -10.59 18.61
N ALA A 19 -12.03 -11.24 18.05
CA ALA A 19 -12.50 -12.55 18.50
C ALA A 19 -11.90 -13.63 17.61
N VAL A 20 -11.23 -14.59 18.25
CA VAL A 20 -10.64 -15.75 17.61
C VAL A 20 -11.57 -16.94 17.85
N GLY A 21 -12.16 -17.47 16.78
CA GLY A 21 -13.01 -18.66 16.84
C GLY A 21 -12.20 -19.94 17.05
N LYS A 22 -12.90 -21.07 17.18
CA LYS A 22 -12.25 -22.39 17.26
C LYS A 22 -11.44 -22.69 15.99
N PRO A 23 -10.30 -23.39 16.09
CA PRO A 23 -9.52 -23.79 14.92
C PRO A 23 -10.38 -24.67 14.00
N ARG A 24 -10.28 -24.41 12.70
CA ARG A 24 -10.83 -25.25 11.63
C ARG A 24 -9.92 -26.46 11.41
N GLU A 25 -10.40 -27.40 10.59
CA GLU A 25 -9.66 -28.61 10.23
C GLU A 25 -8.34 -28.32 9.47
N ASP A 26 -8.22 -27.17 8.82
CA ASP A 26 -7.02 -26.69 8.12
C ASP A 26 -6.02 -25.97 9.05
N GLY A 27 -6.29 -25.91 10.35
CA GLY A 27 -5.46 -25.24 11.34
C GLY A 27 -5.65 -23.71 11.42
N TYR A 28 -6.50 -23.12 10.58
CA TYR A 28 -6.81 -21.69 10.64
C TYR A 28 -7.97 -21.38 11.58
N HIS A 29 -7.93 -20.21 12.21
CA HIS A 29 -9.02 -19.73 13.06
C HIS A 29 -9.87 -18.70 12.29
N PRO A 30 -11.22 -18.82 12.31
CA PRO A 30 -12.06 -17.75 11.83
C PRO A 30 -11.93 -16.56 12.78
N LEU A 31 -11.76 -15.36 12.22
CA LEU A 31 -11.58 -14.12 12.96
C LEU A 31 -12.81 -13.23 12.77
N ALA A 32 -13.35 -12.70 13.86
CA ALA A 32 -14.27 -11.57 13.83
C ALA A 32 -13.54 -10.37 14.41
N THR A 33 -13.44 -9.30 13.64
CA THR A 33 -12.69 -8.11 14.03
C THR A 33 -13.50 -6.83 13.79
N LEU A 34 -13.35 -5.87 14.70
CA LEU A 34 -13.81 -4.50 14.53
C LEU A 34 -12.59 -3.62 14.25
N PHE A 35 -12.51 -3.05 13.05
CA PHE A 35 -11.47 -2.09 12.71
C PHE A 35 -11.94 -0.66 12.94
N SER A 36 -11.04 0.21 13.40
CA SER A 36 -11.21 1.67 13.30
C SER A 36 -10.04 2.24 12.53
N SER A 37 -10.31 3.10 11.56
CA SER A 37 -9.26 3.95 11.00
C SER A 37 -8.75 4.89 12.11
N VAL A 38 -7.45 5.14 12.11
CA VAL A 38 -6.83 6.16 12.96
C VAL A 38 -6.41 7.34 12.09
N ASN A 39 -6.29 8.52 12.68
CA ASN A 39 -5.89 9.75 11.99
C ASN A 39 -4.38 9.78 11.68
N ILE A 40 -3.83 8.68 11.18
CA ILE A 40 -2.43 8.47 10.80
C ILE A 40 -2.48 7.82 9.44
N TYR A 41 -1.72 8.35 8.49
CA TYR A 41 -1.82 7.97 7.08
C TYR A 41 -0.47 7.58 6.53
N GLU A 42 -0.45 6.52 5.72
CA GLU A 42 0.62 6.33 4.76
C GLU A 42 0.39 7.26 3.57
N THR A 43 1.49 7.81 3.05
CA THR A 43 1.47 8.62 1.84
C THR A 43 2.33 7.93 0.78
N VAL A 44 1.77 7.71 -0.41
CA VAL A 44 2.50 7.14 -1.54
C VAL A 44 2.46 8.12 -2.70
N THR A 45 3.63 8.36 -3.27
CA THR A 45 3.85 9.27 -4.38
C THR A 45 4.32 8.47 -5.60
N ALA A 46 3.58 8.57 -6.71
CA ALA A 46 3.87 7.93 -7.98
C ALA A 46 4.38 8.95 -8.99
N ARG A 47 5.55 8.66 -9.59
CA ARG A 47 6.22 9.55 -10.55
C ARG A 47 7.02 8.79 -11.61
N ASP A 48 7.45 9.50 -12.64
CA ASP A 48 8.38 8.95 -13.64
C ASP A 48 9.70 8.47 -12.99
N ALA A 49 10.13 7.28 -13.38
CA ALA A 49 11.44 6.71 -13.10
C ALA A 49 12.39 6.90 -14.31
N GLN A 50 13.70 6.78 -14.06
CA GLN A 50 14.69 6.69 -15.13
C GLN A 50 14.89 5.25 -15.62
N GLU A 51 14.52 4.28 -14.80
CA GLU A 51 14.67 2.86 -15.07
C GLU A 51 13.34 2.26 -15.52
N GLN A 52 13.44 1.21 -16.34
CA GLN A 52 12.31 0.43 -16.80
C GLN A 52 11.72 -0.42 -15.66
N GLY A 53 10.40 -0.52 -15.62
CA GLY A 53 9.66 -1.25 -14.60
C GLY A 53 9.17 -0.37 -13.45
N ILE A 54 8.94 -1.02 -12.31
CA ILE A 54 8.50 -0.39 -11.07
C ILE A 54 9.65 -0.41 -10.07
N THR A 55 9.97 0.76 -9.52
CA THR A 55 10.99 0.91 -8.46
C THR A 55 10.35 1.51 -7.21
N LEU A 56 10.88 1.17 -6.03
CA LEU A 56 10.39 1.69 -4.75
C LEU A 56 11.50 2.40 -3.99
N SER A 57 11.10 3.40 -3.23
CA SER A 57 11.87 3.92 -2.12
C SER A 57 10.94 4.25 -0.96
N LEU A 58 11.50 4.39 0.24
CA LEU A 58 10.73 4.80 1.41
C LEU A 58 11.53 5.77 2.26
N ASN A 59 10.80 6.60 3.00
CA ASN A 59 11.30 7.40 4.11
C ASN A 59 10.42 7.18 5.34
N ILE A 60 10.99 7.42 6.51
CA ILE A 60 10.23 7.48 7.77
C ILE A 60 9.85 8.93 8.00
N VAL A 61 8.56 9.20 8.19
CA VAL A 61 8.06 10.53 8.53
C VAL A 61 8.53 10.88 9.95
N PRO A 62 9.30 11.98 10.15
CA PRO A 62 9.78 12.36 11.48
C PRO A 62 8.64 12.55 12.48
N ASP A 63 8.87 12.15 13.74
CA ASP A 63 7.92 12.25 14.86
C ASP A 63 6.61 11.45 14.71
N SER A 64 6.48 10.66 13.64
CA SER A 64 5.38 9.72 13.46
C SER A 64 5.46 8.54 14.43
N LEU A 65 4.39 7.74 14.51
CA LEU A 65 4.42 6.54 15.35
C LEU A 65 5.42 5.49 14.85
N VAL A 66 5.63 5.35 13.55
CA VAL A 66 6.65 4.42 13.03
C VAL A 66 8.06 4.94 13.28
N ASP A 67 8.27 6.26 13.33
CA ASP A 67 9.54 6.85 13.77
C ASP A 67 9.82 6.57 15.26
N GLN A 68 8.79 6.66 16.11
CA GLN A 68 8.92 6.26 17.52
C GLN A 68 9.25 4.77 17.66
N GLN A 69 8.58 3.92 16.88
CA GLN A 69 8.86 2.48 16.82
C GLN A 69 10.30 2.20 16.37
N HIS A 70 10.78 2.93 15.36
CA HIS A 70 12.14 2.82 14.87
C HIS A 70 13.18 3.24 15.93
N ARG A 71 12.97 4.39 16.57
CA ARG A 71 13.84 4.89 17.64
C ARG A 71 13.86 3.97 18.86
N ALA A 72 12.77 3.23 19.11
CA ALA A 72 12.69 2.22 20.16
C ALA A 72 13.40 0.90 19.79
N GLY A 73 13.88 0.74 18.55
CA GLY A 73 14.49 -0.49 18.05
C GLY A 73 13.48 -1.62 17.77
N GLU A 74 12.20 -1.29 17.69
CA GLU A 74 11.10 -2.24 17.44
C GLU A 74 10.80 -2.43 15.95
N PHE A 75 11.41 -1.59 15.10
CA PHE A 75 11.27 -1.63 13.65
C PHE A 75 12.53 -1.09 12.98
N ASP A 76 13.03 -1.81 11.97
CA ASP A 76 14.12 -1.34 11.11
C ASP A 76 13.57 -1.09 9.69
N PRO A 77 13.60 0.15 9.17
CA PRO A 77 13.18 0.44 7.80
C PRO A 77 14.00 -0.35 6.76
N ALA A 78 15.23 -0.77 7.07
CA ALA A 78 16.04 -1.59 6.18
C ALA A 78 15.47 -3.01 5.99
N GLU A 79 14.60 -3.48 6.88
CA GLU A 79 13.93 -4.77 6.76
C GLU A 79 12.70 -4.72 5.83
N VAL A 80 12.24 -3.53 5.46
CA VAL A 80 11.14 -3.38 4.51
C VAL A 80 11.64 -3.71 3.10
N PRO A 81 11.09 -4.74 2.43
CA PRO A 81 11.51 -5.05 1.08
C PRO A 81 11.15 -3.90 0.13
N LEU A 82 12.09 -3.46 -0.71
CA LEU A 82 11.88 -2.45 -1.76
C LEU A 82 11.74 -3.10 -3.15
N ASN A 83 11.23 -4.33 -3.20
CA ASN A 83 11.11 -5.16 -4.40
C ASN A 83 9.72 -5.81 -4.48
N GLU A 84 9.57 -6.84 -5.31
CA GLU A 84 8.31 -7.53 -5.57
C GLU A 84 7.62 -8.15 -4.34
N LYS A 85 8.34 -8.27 -3.22
CA LYS A 85 7.77 -8.71 -1.94
C LYS A 85 6.98 -7.61 -1.22
N ASN A 86 7.14 -6.34 -1.62
CA ASN A 86 6.42 -5.21 -1.02
C ASN A 86 4.95 -5.16 -1.47
N LEU A 87 4.03 -4.90 -0.55
CA LEU A 87 2.60 -4.79 -0.87
C LEU A 87 2.29 -3.60 -1.78
N ALA A 88 2.98 -2.47 -1.65
CA ALA A 88 2.85 -1.34 -2.57
C ALA A 88 3.34 -1.68 -3.99
N TYR A 89 4.42 -2.46 -4.12
CA TYR A 89 4.85 -2.97 -5.43
C TYR A 89 3.77 -3.86 -6.03
N ARG A 90 3.26 -4.83 -5.26
CA ARG A 90 2.22 -5.76 -5.72
C ARG A 90 0.92 -5.03 -6.09
N ALA A 91 0.55 -3.99 -5.35
CA ALA A 91 -0.57 -3.11 -5.67
C ALA A 91 -0.37 -2.39 -7.02
N ALA A 92 0.82 -1.82 -7.24
CA ALA A 92 1.15 -1.16 -8.49
C ALA A 92 1.06 -2.12 -9.69
N VAL A 93 1.62 -3.34 -9.56
CA VAL A 93 1.50 -4.38 -10.59
C VAL A 93 0.04 -4.73 -10.87
N ALA A 94 -0.76 -4.94 -9.82
CA ALA A 94 -2.17 -5.28 -9.98
C ALA A 94 -2.95 -4.18 -10.71
N MET A 95 -2.69 -2.90 -10.37
CA MET A 95 -3.30 -1.75 -11.04
C MET A 95 -2.91 -1.67 -12.52
N VAL A 96 -1.61 -1.81 -12.82
CA VAL A 96 -1.09 -1.81 -14.19
C VAL A 96 -1.74 -2.92 -15.03
N GLN A 97 -1.84 -4.12 -14.47
CA GLN A 97 -2.50 -5.26 -15.12
C GLN A 97 -4.01 -5.06 -15.29
N ALA A 98 -4.70 -4.41 -14.34
CA ALA A 98 -6.12 -4.10 -14.44
C ALA A 98 -6.44 -3.21 -15.65
N HIS A 99 -5.52 -2.28 -15.95
CA HIS A 99 -5.57 -1.43 -17.15
C HIS A 99 -4.99 -2.09 -18.41
N ARG A 100 -4.64 -3.39 -18.35
CA ARG A 100 -4.07 -4.17 -19.46
C ARG A 100 -2.73 -3.62 -19.98
N LEU A 101 -1.97 -2.96 -19.11
CA LEU A 101 -0.63 -2.48 -19.40
C LEU A 101 0.41 -3.50 -18.93
N THR A 102 1.63 -3.42 -19.47
CA THR A 102 2.76 -4.23 -19.02
C THR A 102 3.64 -3.42 -18.09
N VAL A 103 4.08 -4.00 -16.98
CA VAL A 103 5.01 -3.37 -16.02
C VAL A 103 6.30 -2.90 -16.72
N ASN A 104 6.82 -3.70 -17.65
CA ASN A 104 8.03 -3.38 -18.38
C ASN A 104 7.85 -2.20 -19.36
N ASP A 105 6.63 -1.82 -19.73
CA ASP A 105 6.41 -0.69 -20.63
C ASP A 105 6.31 0.64 -19.86
N LEU A 106 6.48 0.59 -18.54
CA LEU A 106 6.41 1.74 -17.65
C LEU A 106 7.78 2.03 -17.05
N ASN A 107 8.01 3.31 -16.75
CA ASN A 107 9.10 3.74 -15.90
C ASN A 107 8.45 4.41 -14.68
N LEU A 108 8.01 3.60 -13.72
CA LEU A 108 7.24 4.06 -12.56
C LEU A 108 8.08 3.97 -11.29
N HIS A 109 8.18 5.06 -10.56
CA HIS A 109 8.76 5.08 -9.22
C HIS A 109 7.67 5.36 -8.19
N LEU A 110 7.64 4.54 -7.13
CA LEU A 110 6.83 4.77 -5.95
C LEU A 110 7.71 5.18 -4.77
N HIS A 111 7.43 6.34 -4.19
CA HIS A 111 8.00 6.76 -2.92
C HIS A 111 6.97 6.61 -1.81
N ILE A 112 7.34 5.96 -0.71
CA ILE A 112 6.48 5.73 0.46
C ILE A 112 6.98 6.59 1.61
N ASP A 113 6.20 7.59 2.01
CA ASP A 113 6.41 8.32 3.26
C ASP A 113 5.67 7.60 4.37
N LYS A 114 6.45 6.88 5.18
CA LYS A 114 5.92 5.94 6.16
C LYS A 114 5.66 6.60 7.50
N ALA A 115 4.42 6.57 7.95
CA ALA A 115 3.99 7.11 9.24
C ALA A 115 3.22 6.10 10.11
N VAL A 116 2.66 5.04 9.51
CA VAL A 116 1.88 4.02 10.23
C VAL A 116 2.82 2.92 10.73
N PRO A 117 2.74 2.51 12.02
CA PRO A 117 3.64 1.50 12.56
C PRO A 117 3.51 0.14 11.87
N VAL A 118 4.62 -0.57 11.82
CA VAL A 118 4.70 -1.91 11.21
C VAL A 118 4.43 -2.97 12.27
N ALA A 119 3.71 -4.03 11.90
CA ALA A 119 3.47 -5.24 12.71
C ALA A 119 2.73 -5.13 14.08
N GLY A 120 2.22 -3.97 14.51
CA GLY A 120 1.46 -3.82 15.76
C GLY A 120 -0.07 -4.02 15.67
N GLY A 121 -0.57 -4.78 14.69
CA GLY A 121 -2.01 -4.82 14.38
C GLY A 121 -2.57 -3.54 13.75
N MET A 122 -1.68 -2.63 13.32
CA MET A 122 -2.01 -1.31 12.75
C MET A 122 -2.04 -1.25 11.21
N ALA A 123 -1.71 -2.36 10.55
CA ALA A 123 -1.85 -2.56 9.12
C ALA A 123 -1.09 -1.59 8.19
N GLY A 124 0.07 -1.08 8.60
CA GLY A 124 0.87 -0.14 7.78
C GLY A 124 1.13 -0.62 6.35
N GLY A 125 1.50 -1.89 6.15
CA GLY A 125 1.71 -2.43 4.79
C GLY A 125 0.43 -2.48 3.93
N SER A 126 -0.76 -2.61 4.51
CA SER A 126 -2.02 -2.53 3.77
C SER A 126 -2.38 -1.08 3.43
N ALA A 127 -2.04 -0.14 4.30
CA ALA A 127 -2.18 1.28 4.00
C ALA A 127 -1.22 1.70 2.86
N ASP A 128 0.03 1.21 2.86
CA ASP A 128 0.97 1.42 1.74
C ASP A 128 0.36 0.95 0.41
N ALA A 129 -0.22 -0.26 0.38
CA ALA A 129 -0.85 -0.82 -0.82
C ALA A 129 -2.11 -0.06 -1.24
N ALA A 130 -2.97 0.35 -0.31
CA ALA A 130 -4.14 1.19 -0.61
C ALA A 130 -3.73 2.52 -1.25
N ALA A 131 -2.75 3.20 -0.66
CA ALA A 131 -2.24 4.46 -1.19
C ALA A 131 -1.57 4.25 -2.56
N ALA A 132 -0.83 3.16 -2.75
CA ALA A 132 -0.23 2.81 -4.03
C ALA A 132 -1.27 2.56 -5.13
N LEU A 133 -2.38 1.85 -4.86
CA LEU A 133 -3.46 1.66 -5.84
C LEU A 133 -3.98 3.01 -6.34
N LEU A 134 -4.31 3.91 -5.40
CA LEU A 134 -4.87 5.22 -5.74
C LEU A 134 -3.87 6.12 -6.48
N ALA A 135 -2.62 6.18 -6.02
CA ALA A 135 -1.58 6.99 -6.64
C ALA A 135 -1.25 6.48 -8.06
N VAL A 136 -1.13 5.17 -8.25
CA VAL A 136 -0.81 4.59 -9.57
C VAL A 136 -1.97 4.77 -10.54
N ASP A 137 -3.21 4.57 -10.12
CA ASP A 137 -4.37 4.75 -10.99
C ASP A 137 -4.47 6.20 -11.51
N GLN A 138 -4.30 7.17 -10.60
CA GLN A 138 -4.27 8.58 -10.94
C GLN A 138 -3.08 8.92 -11.85
N TYR A 139 -1.89 8.38 -11.56
CA TYR A 139 -0.70 8.56 -12.39
C TYR A 139 -0.93 8.08 -13.82
N LEU A 140 -1.47 6.88 -14.01
CA LEU A 140 -1.71 6.30 -15.34
C LEU A 140 -2.72 7.14 -16.14
N TYR A 141 -3.76 7.64 -15.47
CA TYR A 141 -4.74 8.55 -16.06
C TYR A 141 -4.11 9.88 -16.48
N GLU A 142 -3.32 10.52 -15.63
CA GLU A 142 -2.66 11.79 -15.94
C GLU A 142 -1.59 11.67 -17.02
N LYS A 143 -0.89 10.53 -17.09
CA LYS A 143 0.02 10.20 -18.21
C LYS A 143 -0.73 9.91 -19.52
N ARG A 144 -2.07 9.87 -19.49
CA ARG A 144 -2.93 9.49 -20.62
C ARG A 144 -2.63 8.10 -21.15
N LEU A 145 -2.19 7.20 -20.27
CA LEU A 145 -2.02 5.78 -20.56
C LEU A 145 -3.35 5.03 -20.43
N THR A 146 -4.31 5.61 -19.72
CA THR A 146 -5.66 5.09 -19.52
C THR A 146 -6.69 6.20 -19.77
N GLU A 147 -7.93 5.81 -20.10
CA GLU A 147 -9.01 6.77 -20.36
C GLU A 147 -9.76 7.21 -19.10
N ARG A 148 -9.61 6.47 -17.99
CA ARG A 148 -10.25 6.73 -16.71
C ARG A 148 -9.48 6.11 -15.55
N THR A 149 -9.82 6.55 -14.34
CA THR A 149 -9.51 5.84 -13.10
C THR A 149 -10.55 4.75 -12.81
N LEU A 150 -10.19 3.81 -11.94
CA LEU A 150 -11.05 2.73 -11.47
C LEU A 150 -12.05 3.23 -10.40
N GLY A 151 -13.22 2.60 -10.38
CA GLY A 151 -14.23 2.82 -9.35
C GLY A 151 -13.91 2.06 -8.06
N LEU A 152 -14.64 2.37 -6.99
CA LEU A 152 -14.44 1.75 -5.67
C LEU A 152 -14.51 0.22 -5.71
N GLU A 153 -15.50 -0.35 -6.39
CA GLU A 153 -15.67 -1.81 -6.48
C GLU A 153 -14.47 -2.50 -7.16
N GLU A 154 -13.97 -1.90 -8.24
CA GLU A 154 -12.77 -2.38 -8.95
C GLU A 154 -11.53 -2.28 -8.06
N LEU A 155 -11.36 -1.17 -7.35
CA LEU A 155 -10.26 -0.97 -6.39
C LEU A 155 -10.31 -2.00 -5.25
N LEU A 156 -11.50 -2.30 -4.72
CA LEU A 156 -11.68 -3.32 -3.67
C LEU A 156 -11.34 -4.72 -4.20
N ALA A 157 -11.75 -5.04 -5.43
CA ALA A 157 -11.42 -6.32 -6.07
C ALA A 157 -9.90 -6.50 -6.25
N LEU A 158 -9.17 -5.43 -6.60
CA LEU A 158 -7.70 -5.47 -6.68
C LEU A 158 -7.03 -5.55 -5.31
N ALA A 159 -7.64 -4.98 -4.28
CA ALA A 159 -7.10 -4.96 -2.94
C ALA A 159 -7.26 -6.31 -2.21
N ALA A 160 -8.36 -7.03 -2.44
CA ALA A 160 -8.66 -8.31 -1.82
C ALA A 160 -7.51 -9.36 -1.85
N PRO A 161 -6.82 -9.63 -2.99
CA PRO A 161 -5.72 -10.60 -3.03
C PRO A 161 -4.40 -10.09 -2.40
N LEU A 162 -4.31 -8.80 -2.06
CA LEU A 162 -3.10 -8.21 -1.44
C LEU A 162 -3.02 -8.50 0.06
N GLY A 163 -4.14 -8.85 0.71
CA GLY A 163 -4.15 -9.36 2.08
C GLY A 163 -5.52 -9.27 2.77
N PRO A 164 -5.72 -9.97 3.90
CA PRO A 164 -7.02 -10.11 4.59
C PRO A 164 -7.53 -8.83 5.27
N MET A 165 -6.88 -7.69 5.02
CA MET A 165 -7.11 -6.44 5.75
C MET A 165 -7.80 -5.36 4.92
N PHE A 166 -8.12 -5.64 3.65
CA PHE A 166 -9.02 -4.83 2.83
C PHE A 166 -10.46 -5.30 3.03
N PRO A 167 -11.45 -4.41 3.14
CA PRO A 167 -12.83 -4.82 3.35
C PRO A 167 -13.30 -5.68 2.17
N SER A 168 -13.73 -6.90 2.48
CA SER A 168 -14.47 -7.81 1.60
C SER A 168 -15.94 -7.43 1.57
#